data_AF-A0A0D8FUS1-F1
#
_entry.id   AF-A0A0D8FUS1-F1
#
_cell.length_a   1.000
_cell.length_b   1.000
_cell.length_c   1.000
_cell.angle_alpha   90.00
_cell.angle_beta   90.00
_cell.angle_gamma   90.00
#
_symmetry.space_group_name_H-M   'P 1'
#
loop_
_entity.id
_entity.type
_entity.pdbx_description
1 polymer ?
#
loop_
_entity_poly.entity_id
_entity_poly.type
_entity_poly.pdbx_seq_one_letter_code
_entity_poly.pdbx_strand_id
1 'polypeptide(L)'
;MTLTRVENAFRSLKSDLGLRPVYHQLATRTAAHLFISVLGYHLLSAIELTLRSNDDTRSWSTIKEQVSTHARTTMVLTSDEGIVNHIRVSSVPEPTQRKIYSLLGVRDPLKRIKTIATRL
;
A
#
# COMPACT_ATOMS: atom_id res chain seq x y z
N MET A 1 -10.95 7.38 -21.55
CA MET A 1 -10.23 7.91 -20.36
C MET A 1 -10.58 9.38 -20.22
N THR A 2 -11.07 9.85 -19.07
CA THR A 2 -11.53 11.25 -18.89
C THR A 2 -10.48 12.09 -18.15
N LEU A 3 -10.42 13.40 -18.44
CA LEU A 3 -9.47 14.34 -17.83
C LEU A 3 -9.53 14.31 -16.29
N THR A 4 -10.74 14.23 -15.73
CA THR A 4 -10.99 14.15 -14.28
C THR A 4 -10.33 12.94 -13.62
N ARG A 5 -10.26 11.79 -14.32
CA ARG A 5 -9.60 10.59 -13.78
C ARG A 5 -8.09 10.76 -13.72
N VAL A 6 -7.53 11.38 -14.76
CA VAL A 6 -6.11 11.71 -14.82
C VAL A 6 -5.76 12.69 -13.70
N GLU A 7 -6.55 13.75 -13.51
CA GLU A 7 -6.36 14.72 -12.43
C GLU A 7 -6.48 14.10 -11.03
N ASN A 8 -7.47 13.23 -10.81
CA ASN A 8 -7.63 12.53 -9.53
C ASN A 8 -6.46 11.59 -9.26
N ALA A 9 -5.99 10.84 -10.26
CA ALA A 9 -4.80 10.01 -10.13
C ALA A 9 -3.55 10.85 -9.80
N PHE A 10 -3.33 11.97 -10.51
CA PHE A 10 -2.22 12.88 -10.21
C PHE A 10 -2.34 13.53 -8.83
N ARG A 11 -3.55 13.85 -8.37
CA ARG A 11 -3.80 14.37 -7.02
C ARG A 11 -3.41 13.33 -5.98
N SER A 12 -3.87 12.09 -6.12
CA SER A 12 -3.51 10.98 -5.24
C SER A 12 -2.02 10.72 -5.24
N LEU A 13 -1.35 10.73 -6.39
CA LEU A 13 0.11 10.57 -6.45
C LEU A 13 0.86 11.69 -5.71
N LYS A 14 0.42 12.94 -5.87
CA LYS A 14 1.03 14.09 -5.20
C LYS A 14 0.81 14.10 -3.69
N SER A 15 -0.37 13.68 -3.22
CA SER A 15 -0.68 13.61 -1.77
C SER A 15 -0.08 12.37 -1.11
N ASP A 16 -0.20 11.22 -1.76
CA ASP A 16 0.01 9.91 -1.15
C ASP A 16 1.44 9.43 -1.27
N LEU A 17 2.09 9.78 -2.38
CA LEU A 17 3.47 9.38 -2.68
C LEU A 17 4.47 10.51 -2.34
N GLY A 18 3.99 11.60 -1.72
CA GLY A 18 4.82 12.74 -1.35
C GLY A 18 5.41 13.50 -2.54
N LEU A 19 4.83 13.34 -3.73
CA LEU A 19 5.37 13.88 -4.98
C LEU A 19 5.14 15.39 -5.15
N ARG A 20 4.80 16.13 -4.10
CA ARG A 20 4.80 17.60 -4.18
C ARG A 20 6.25 18.07 -4.28
N PRO A 21 6.62 18.89 -5.28
CA PRO A 21 7.96 19.44 -5.36
C PRO A 21 8.18 20.37 -4.17
N VAL A 22 8.92 19.92 -3.16
CA VAL A 22 9.31 20.82 -2.07
C VAL A 22 10.50 21.67 -2.52
N TYR A 23 11.52 21.08 -3.19
CA TYR A 23 12.57 21.82 -3.91
C TYR A 23 13.26 20.94 -5.00
N HIS A 24 12.75 20.94 -6.24
CA HIS A 24 13.40 20.26 -7.37
C HIS A 24 14.26 21.25 -8.16
N GLN A 25 15.34 21.71 -7.56
CA GLN A 25 16.22 22.73 -8.17
C GLN A 25 17.22 22.14 -9.18
N LEU A 26 17.41 20.81 -9.22
CA LEU A 26 18.33 20.13 -10.12
C LEU A 26 17.57 19.31 -11.18
N ALA A 27 17.94 19.47 -12.45
CA ALA A 27 17.29 18.81 -13.59
C ALA A 27 17.21 17.28 -13.44
N THR A 28 18.24 16.65 -12.89
CA THR A 28 18.29 15.20 -12.65
C THR A 28 17.24 14.72 -11.64
N ARG A 29 17.01 15.49 -10.56
CA ARG A 29 15.98 15.17 -9.57
C ARG A 29 14.58 15.34 -10.15
N THR A 30 14.36 16.34 -11.00
CA THR A 30 13.10 16.52 -11.73
C THR A 30 12.82 15.36 -12.67
N ALA A 31 13.82 14.90 -13.43
CA ALA A 31 13.66 13.76 -14.34
C ALA A 31 13.31 12.46 -13.58
N ALA A 32 14.03 12.15 -12.49
CA ALA A 32 13.74 10.98 -11.66
C ALA A 32 12.33 11.05 -11.04
N HIS A 33 11.92 12.23 -10.60
CA HIS A 33 10.59 12.46 -10.03
C HIS A 33 9.46 12.25 -11.05
N LEU A 34 9.63 12.77 -12.27
CA LEU A 34 8.69 12.54 -13.37
C LEU A 34 8.57 11.04 -13.66
N PHE A 35 9.71 10.34 -13.71
CA PHE A 35 9.73 8.90 -13.94
C PHE A 35 8.94 8.12 -12.89
N ILE A 36 9.20 8.36 -11.59
CA ILE A 36 8.47 7.69 -10.50
C ILE A 36 6.98 8.08 -10.51
N SER A 37 6.65 9.33 -10.84
CA SER A 37 5.26 9.80 -10.94
C SER A 37 4.49 9.06 -12.05
N VAL A 38 5.12 8.85 -13.21
CA VAL A 38 4.53 8.11 -14.34
C VAL A 38 4.34 6.64 -13.97
N LEU A 39 5.31 6.01 -13.30
CA LEU A 39 5.16 4.64 -12.81
C LEU A 39 4.02 4.50 -11.80
N GLY A 40 3.92 5.43 -10.84
CA GLY A 40 2.82 5.46 -9.89
C GLY A 40 1.46 5.63 -10.58
N TYR A 41 1.39 6.49 -11.61
CA TYR A 41 0.18 6.66 -12.42
C TYR A 41 -0.25 5.39 -13.14
N HIS A 42 0.69 4.69 -13.78
CA HIS A 42 0.39 3.42 -14.43
C HIS A 42 -0.06 2.36 -13.44
N LEU A 43 0.58 2.29 -12.26
CA LEU A 43 0.19 1.35 -11.21
C LEU A 43 -1.25 1.61 -10.72
N LEU A 44 -1.56 2.86 -10.38
CA LEU A 44 -2.91 3.25 -9.93
C LEU A 44 -3.95 2.98 -11.02
N SER A 45 -3.63 3.34 -12.27
CA SER A 45 -4.51 3.12 -13.41
C SER A 45 -4.76 1.63 -13.67
N ALA A 46 -3.75 0.79 -13.52
CA ALA A 46 -3.88 -0.66 -13.64
C ALA A 46 -4.77 -1.24 -12.54
N ILE A 47 -4.60 -0.80 -11.29
CA ILE A 47 -5.46 -1.22 -10.16
C ILE A 47 -6.92 -0.87 -10.44
N GLU A 48 -7.22 0.38 -10.81
CA GLU A 48 -8.58 0.80 -11.12
C GLU A 48 -9.16 0.07 -12.33
N LEU A 49 -8.36 -0.19 -13.37
CA LEU A 49 -8.81 -0.89 -14.57
C LEU A 49 -9.17 -2.34 -14.27
N THR A 50 -8.34 -3.03 -13.48
CA THR A 50 -8.60 -4.42 -13.05
C THR A 50 -9.86 -4.51 -12.22
N LEU A 51 -10.06 -3.59 -11.27
CA LEU A 51 -11.26 -3.56 -10.44
C LEU A 51 -12.53 -3.26 -11.27
N ARG A 52 -12.46 -2.28 -12.18
CA ARG A 52 -13.60 -1.95 -13.07
C ARG A 52 -13.99 -3.09 -14.00
N SER A 53 -13.01 -3.86 -14.47
CA SER A 53 -13.26 -5.04 -15.30
C SER A 53 -14.01 -6.14 -14.54
N ASN A 54 -14.03 -6.05 -13.20
CA ASN A 54 -14.78 -6.92 -12.30
C ASN A 54 -15.96 -6.20 -11.62
N ASP A 55 -16.54 -5.20 -12.28
CA ASP A 55 -17.71 -4.44 -11.83
C ASP A 55 -17.50 -3.61 -10.54
N ASP A 56 -16.25 -3.31 -10.19
CA ASP A 56 -15.91 -2.44 -9.07
C ASP A 56 -15.49 -1.05 -9.57
N THR A 57 -16.38 -0.07 -9.37
CA THR A 57 -16.25 1.29 -9.91
C THR A 57 -15.64 2.30 -8.94
N ARG A 58 -15.23 1.86 -7.74
CA ARG A 58 -14.61 2.68 -6.70
C ARG A 58 -13.38 3.43 -7.24
N SER A 59 -13.13 4.64 -6.72
CA SER A 59 -11.91 5.39 -7.03
C SER A 59 -10.74 4.89 -6.19
N TRP A 60 -9.51 5.15 -6.65
CA TRP A 60 -8.29 4.84 -5.89
C TRP A 60 -8.34 5.33 -4.44
N SER A 61 -8.84 6.55 -4.18
CA SER A 61 -8.92 7.10 -2.82
C SER A 61 -9.71 6.21 -1.86
N THR A 62 -10.87 5.71 -2.30
CA THR A 62 -11.72 4.81 -1.50
C THR A 62 -11.10 3.44 -1.34
N ILE A 63 -10.51 2.89 -2.41
CA ILE A 63 -9.80 1.61 -2.37
C ILE A 63 -8.66 1.69 -1.34
N LYS A 64 -7.85 2.75 -1.43
CA LYS A 64 -6.73 3.02 -0.51
C LYS A 64 -7.21 3.12 0.93
N GLU A 65 -8.26 3.89 1.19
CA GLU A 65 -8.85 4.03 2.52
C GLU A 65 -9.25 2.67 3.10
N GLN A 66 -9.93 1.84 2.31
CA GLN A 66 -10.40 0.51 2.75
C GLN A 66 -9.27 -0.47 3.02
N VAL A 67 -8.17 -0.42 2.25
CA VAL A 67 -7.01 -1.29 2.50
C VAL A 67 -6.05 -0.72 3.54
N SER A 68 -6.14 0.57 3.87
CA SER A 68 -5.19 1.24 4.78
C SER A 68 -5.20 0.68 6.21
N THR A 69 -6.31 0.07 6.64
CA THR A 69 -6.44 -0.54 7.96
C THR A 69 -5.84 -1.94 8.04
N HIS A 70 -5.51 -2.57 6.90
CA HIS A 70 -4.80 -3.86 6.87
C HIS A 70 -3.30 -3.63 7.05
N ALA A 71 -2.73 -4.14 8.14
CA ALA A 71 -1.37 -3.80 8.55
C ALA A 71 -0.57 -5.03 8.98
N ARG A 72 0.76 -4.89 8.92
CA ARG A 72 1.70 -5.89 9.42
C ARG A 72 2.27 -5.44 10.77
N THR A 73 1.90 -6.16 11.82
CA THR A 73 2.16 -5.80 13.20
C THR A 73 3.25 -6.68 13.80
N THR A 74 4.06 -6.11 14.69
CA THR A 74 4.99 -6.85 15.54
C THR A 74 4.41 -6.93 16.94
N MET A 75 4.06 -8.13 17.39
CA MET A 75 3.65 -8.43 18.76
C MET A 75 4.89 -8.78 19.59
N VAL A 76 5.00 -8.19 20.79
CA VAL A 76 6.06 -8.52 21.74
C VAL A 76 5.40 -9.21 22.94
N LEU A 77 5.81 -10.45 23.20
CA LEU A 77 5.25 -11.31 24.24
C LEU A 77 6.38 -11.78 25.15
N THR A 78 6.22 -11.63 26.45
CA THR A 78 7.13 -12.19 27.45
C THR A 78 6.56 -13.51 27.93
N SER A 79 7.34 -14.60 27.88
CA SER A 79 6.93 -15.89 28.46
C SER A 79 7.03 -15.86 29.98
N ASP A 80 6.39 -16.84 30.63
CA ASP A 80 6.48 -17.05 32.08
C ASP A 80 7.93 -17.30 32.55
N GLU A 81 8.81 -17.72 31.63
CA GLU A 81 10.25 -17.93 31.84
C GLU A 81 11.09 -16.66 31.63
N GLY A 82 10.46 -15.52 31.36
CA GLY A 82 11.11 -14.23 31.11
C GLY A 82 11.71 -14.05 29.70
N ILE A 83 11.34 -14.91 28.74
CA ILE A 83 11.86 -14.85 27.36
C ILE A 83 11.01 -13.91 26.51
N VAL A 84 11.64 -12.92 25.86
CA VAL A 84 10.94 -11.96 25.00
C VAL A 84 10.84 -12.51 23.56
N ASN A 85 9.61 -12.65 23.08
CA ASN A 85 9.29 -13.13 21.75
C ASN A 85 8.75 -11.99 20.90
N HIS A 86 9.42 -11.68 19.79
CA HIS A 86 8.95 -10.75 18.77
C HIS A 86 8.29 -11.54 17.64
N ILE A 87 7.00 -11.37 17.44
CA ILE A 87 6.24 -12.05 16.39
C ILE A 87 5.74 -11.01 15.40
N ARG A 88 6.22 -11.07 14.15
CA ARG A 88 5.74 -10.21 13.07
C ARG A 88 4.76 -10.97 12.18
N VAL A 89 3.51 -10.49 12.13
CA VAL A 89 2.41 -11.14 11.42
C VAL A 89 1.51 -10.09 10.75
N SER A 90 0.93 -10.42 9.60
CA SER A 90 -0.11 -9.61 8.95
C SER A 90 -1.43 -9.80 9.70
N SER A 91 -2.24 -8.75 9.83
CA SER A 91 -3.60 -8.90 10.33
C SER A 91 -4.46 -9.71 9.35
N VAL A 92 -5.60 -10.20 9.80
CA VAL A 92 -6.54 -10.90 8.91
C VAL A 92 -7.32 -9.83 8.12
N PRO A 93 -7.36 -9.89 6.78
CA PRO A 93 -8.12 -8.92 5.99
C PRO A 93 -9.62 -8.99 6.29
N GLU A 94 -10.25 -7.83 6.44
CA GLU A 94 -11.70 -7.69 6.50
C GLU A 94 -12.38 -8.14 5.19
N PRO A 95 -13.70 -8.43 5.19
CA PRO A 95 -14.40 -8.90 3.99
C PRO A 95 -14.19 -8.00 2.76
N THR A 96 -14.24 -6.68 2.95
CA THR A 96 -14.03 -5.69 1.89
C THR A 96 -12.61 -5.73 1.32
N GLN A 97 -11.61 -5.84 2.20
CA GLN A 97 -10.19 -5.93 1.80
C GLN A 97 -9.90 -7.23 1.07
N ARG A 98 -10.46 -8.34 1.56
CA ARG A 98 -10.35 -9.65 0.93
C ARG A 98 -10.96 -9.65 -0.46
N LYS A 99 -12.12 -9.00 -0.65
CA LYS A 99 -12.72 -8.81 -1.98
C LYS A 99 -11.78 -8.05 -2.90
N ILE A 100 -11.23 -6.92 -2.46
CA ILE A 100 -10.27 -6.12 -3.25
C ILE A 100 -9.05 -6.97 -3.64
N TYR A 101 -8.43 -7.68 -2.70
CA TYR A 101 -7.26 -8.52 -2.99
C TYR A 101 -7.58 -9.68 -3.93
N SER A 102 -8.75 -10.31 -3.77
CA SER A 102 -9.22 -11.36 -4.68
C SER A 102 -9.36 -10.86 -6.11
N LEU A 103 -9.97 -9.68 -6.30
CA LEU A 103 -10.14 -9.08 -7.63
C LEU A 103 -8.80 -8.68 -8.26
N LEU A 104 -7.84 -8.26 -7.44
CA LEU A 104 -6.47 -7.93 -7.88
C LEU A 104 -5.55 -9.14 -8.03
N GLY A 105 -6.01 -10.35 -7.68
CA GLY A 105 -5.17 -11.57 -7.70
C GLY A 105 -4.04 -11.55 -6.65
N VAL A 106 -4.14 -10.71 -5.63
CA VAL A 106 -3.12 -10.54 -4.58
C VAL A 106 -3.35 -11.56 -3.47
N ARG A 107 -2.29 -12.30 -3.10
CA ARG A 107 -2.26 -13.19 -1.94
C ARG A 107 -1.21 -12.67 -0.97
N ASP A 108 -1.44 -12.79 0.34
CA ASP A 108 -0.40 -12.41 1.32
C ASP A 108 0.80 -13.37 1.19
N PRO A 109 1.96 -12.89 0.71
CA PRO A 109 3.13 -13.74 0.58
C PRO A 109 3.93 -13.81 1.89
N LEU A 110 3.59 -12.97 2.89
CA LEU A 110 4.40 -12.75 4.07
C LEU A 110 4.06 -13.77 5.13
N LYS A 111 5.00 -14.69 5.38
CA LYS A 111 4.90 -15.65 6.48
C LYS A 111 5.04 -14.93 7.83
N ARG A 112 4.45 -15.54 8.86
CA ARG A 112 4.70 -15.20 10.27
C ARG A 112 6.19 -15.37 10.55
N ILE A 113 6.82 -14.32 11.06
CA ILE A 113 8.23 -14.35 11.49
C ILE A 113 8.25 -14.31 13.02
N LYS A 114 8.99 -15.22 13.64
CA LYS A 114 9.23 -15.23 15.09
C LYS A 114 10.72 -15.02 15.33
N THR A 115 11.04 -14.03 16.15
CA THR A 115 12.39 -13.76 16.63
C THR A 115 12.38 -13.86 18.15
N ILE A 116 13.29 -14.66 18.70
CA ILE A 116 13.47 -14.77 20.15
C ILE A 116 14.57 -13.76 20.51
N ALA A 117 14.23 -12.76 21.32
CA ALA A 117 15.21 -11.86 21.91
C ALA A 117 15.59 -12.45 23.28
N THR A 118 16.83 -12.90 23.40
CA THR A 118 17.38 -13.53 24.61
C THR A 118 17.43 -12.54 25.78
N ARG A 119 17.13 -13.07 26.98
CA ARG A 119 17.24 -12.54 28.35
C ARG A 119 17.81 -11.13 28.54
N LEU A 120 17.06 -10.29 29.25
CA LEU A 120 17.65 -9.30 30.17
C LEU A 120 18.36 -10.03 31.31
#